data_AF-A0A355R564-F1
#
_entry.id   AF-A0A355R564-F1
#
_cell.length_a   1.000
_cell.length_b   1.000
_cell.length_c   1.000
_cell.angle_alpha   90.00
_cell.angle_beta   90.00
_cell.angle_gamma   90.00
#
_symmetry.space_group_name_H-M   'P 1'
#
loop_
_entity.id
_entity.type
_entity.pdbx_description
1 polymer ?
#
loop_
_entity_poly.entity_id
_entity_poly.type
_entity_poly.pdbx_seq_one_letter_code
_entity_poly.pdbx_strand_id
1 'polypeptide(L)'
;MRVLLLFLTLLLAGPLQANPFDVKPDFLPVDQAFVLTHDRQADGQMRLYFQIKQGYYLYQKRLKFDGLPTEQHPQLPPALNHHDEFFGD
;
A
#
# COMPACT_ATOMS: atom_id res chain seq x y z
N MET A 1 -23.21 -52.64 -2.53
CA MET A 1 -21.75 -52.38 -2.62
C MET A 1 -21.37 -51.36 -3.70
N ARG A 2 -22.02 -51.34 -4.88
CA ARG A 2 -21.78 -50.33 -5.94
C ARG A 2 -22.10 -48.88 -5.56
N VAL A 3 -23.16 -48.66 -4.76
CA VAL A 3 -23.58 -47.31 -4.33
C VAL A 3 -22.64 -46.71 -3.28
N LEU A 4 -22.04 -47.56 -2.43
CA LEU A 4 -21.06 -47.13 -1.41
C LEU A 4 -19.74 -46.69 -2.07
N LEU A 5 -19.36 -47.33 -3.17
CA LEU A 5 -18.19 -46.96 -3.99
C LEU A 5 -18.36 -45.59 -4.69
N LEU A 6 -19.57 -45.26 -5.14
CA LEU A 6 -19.86 -43.96 -5.80
C LEU A 6 -19.83 -42.78 -4.82
N PHE A 7 -20.21 -42.99 -3.56
CA PHE A 7 -20.10 -41.95 -2.51
C PHE A 7 -18.64 -41.68 -2.12
N LEU A 8 -17.78 -42.71 -2.13
CA LEU A 8 -16.37 -42.58 -1.79
C LEU A 8 -15.57 -41.81 -2.86
N THR A 9 -15.94 -41.94 -4.14
CA THR A 9 -15.33 -41.17 -5.23
C THR A 9 -15.70 -39.68 -5.21
N LEU A 10 -16.87 -39.32 -4.66
CA LEU A 10 -17.32 -37.93 -4.60
C LEU A 10 -16.61 -37.12 -3.50
N LEU A 11 -16.09 -37.79 -2.46
CA LEU A 11 -15.33 -37.15 -1.37
C LEU A 11 -13.85 -36.86 -1.71
N LEU A 12 -13.28 -37.49 -2.75
CA LEU A 12 -11.90 -37.22 -3.20
C LEU A 12 -11.80 -36.15 -4.30
N ALA A 13 -12.92 -35.72 -4.89
CA ALA A 13 -12.97 -34.67 -5.90
C ALA A 13 -13.11 -33.27 -5.25
N GLY A 14 -12.21 -32.94 -4.31
CA GLY A 14 -12.06 -31.56 -3.85
C GLY A 14 -11.40 -30.70 -4.95
N PRO A 15 -11.70 -29.38 -5.04
CA PRO A 15 -11.10 -28.53 -6.06
C PRO A 15 -9.58 -28.42 -5.83
N LEU A 16 -8.80 -29.16 -6.61
CA LEU A 16 -7.35 -28.96 -6.76
C LEU A 16 -7.11 -27.75 -7.66
N GLN A 17 -7.34 -26.55 -7.14
CA GLN A 17 -6.92 -25.30 -7.78
C GLN A 17 -6.07 -24.47 -6.82
N ALA A 18 -5.03 -25.10 -6.25
CA ALA A 18 -3.92 -24.35 -5.68
C ALA A 18 -2.92 -24.13 -6.81
N ASN A 19 -2.87 -22.93 -7.37
CA ASN A 19 -1.92 -22.57 -8.42
C ASN A 19 -0.66 -22.04 -7.72
N PRO A 20 0.43 -22.84 -7.60
CA PRO A 20 1.60 -22.48 -6.77
C PRO A 20 2.38 -21.28 -7.33
N PHE A 21 2.00 -20.78 -8.50
CA PHE A 21 2.56 -19.62 -9.17
C PHE A 21 1.71 -18.35 -9.03
N ASP A 22 0.52 -18.44 -8.42
CA ASP A 22 -0.39 -17.30 -8.19
C ASP A 22 -0.12 -16.65 -6.82
N VAL A 23 1.17 -16.55 -6.46
CA VAL A 23 1.62 -15.80 -5.28
C VAL A 23 1.61 -14.33 -5.66
N LYS A 24 0.43 -13.71 -5.55
CA LYS A 24 0.35 -12.25 -5.63
C LYS A 24 1.08 -11.68 -4.41
N PRO A 25 1.96 -10.70 -4.59
CA PRO A 25 2.51 -9.98 -3.45
C PRO A 25 1.34 -9.42 -2.65
N ASP A 26 1.32 -9.70 -1.35
CA ASP A 26 0.38 -9.05 -0.43
C ASP A 26 0.81 -7.60 -0.28
N PHE A 27 0.28 -6.75 -1.17
CA PHE A 27 0.38 -5.31 -1.00
C PHE A 27 -0.53 -4.88 0.13
N LEU A 28 0.02 -4.07 1.04
CA LEU A 28 -0.79 -3.45 2.07
C LEU A 28 -1.83 -2.53 1.41
N PRO A 29 -3.06 -2.47 1.95
CA PRO A 29 -3.99 -1.41 1.63
C PRO A 29 -3.34 -0.03 1.81
N VAL A 30 -3.73 0.93 0.97
CA VAL A 30 -3.08 2.27 0.90
C VAL A 30 -3.08 3.01 2.24
N ASP A 31 -4.17 2.89 2.99
CA ASP A 31 -4.37 3.47 4.31
C ASP A 31 -3.52 2.79 5.40
N GLN A 32 -3.01 1.58 5.15
CA GLN A 32 -2.06 0.90 6.02
C GLN A 32 -0.60 1.19 5.64
N ALA A 33 -0.33 1.39 4.35
CA ALA A 33 1.00 1.72 3.84
C ALA A 33 1.40 3.18 4.11
N PHE A 34 0.44 4.11 4.02
CA PHE A 34 0.65 5.55 4.13
C PHE A 34 -0.35 6.19 5.10
N VAL A 35 -0.03 6.17 6.39
CA VAL A 35 -0.92 6.74 7.43
C VAL A 35 -0.64 8.23 7.57
N LEU A 36 -1.56 9.09 7.14
CA LEU A 36 -1.48 10.53 7.39
C LEU A 36 -1.79 10.81 8.86
N THR A 37 -0.88 11.49 9.54
CA THR A 37 -1.01 11.86 10.94
C THR A 37 -0.55 13.31 11.16
N HIS A 38 -0.78 13.81 12.36
CA HIS A 38 -0.47 15.18 12.72
C HIS A 38 -0.04 15.30 14.17
N ASP A 39 0.70 16.37 14.45
CA ASP A 39 0.97 16.80 15.82
C ASP A 39 1.08 18.33 15.90
N ARG A 40 0.79 18.86 17.09
CA ARG A 40 0.92 20.29 17.38
C ARG A 40 2.34 20.58 17.84
N GLN A 41 2.99 21.51 17.14
CA GLN A 41 4.33 21.98 17.46
C GLN A 41 4.28 23.02 18.59
N ALA A 42 5.41 23.21 19.28
CA ALA A 42 5.52 24.13 20.42
C ALA A 42 5.30 25.60 20.03
N ASP A 43 5.57 25.96 18.77
CA ASP A 43 5.31 27.29 18.18
C ASP A 43 3.85 27.52 17.78
N GLY A 44 2.97 26.54 18.05
CA GLY A 44 1.55 26.59 17.72
C GLY A 44 1.20 26.10 16.32
N GLN A 45 2.18 25.78 15.48
CA GLN A 45 1.94 25.23 14.15
C GLN A 45 1.44 23.78 14.21
N MET A 46 0.75 23.35 13.15
CA MET A 46 0.33 21.97 12.97
C MET A 46 1.27 21.30 11.97
N ARG A 47 1.94 20.23 12.37
CA ARG A 47 2.75 19.42 11.47
C ARG A 47 1.91 18.26 10.94
N LEU A 48 1.89 18.10 9.62
CA LEU A 48 1.32 16.94 8.94
C LEU A 48 2.46 16.05 8.43
N TYR A 49 2.35 14.74 8.59
CA TYR A 49 3.34 13.80 8.08
C TYR A 49 2.71 12.42 7.83
N PHE A 50 3.31 11.67 6.89
CA PHE A 50 2.94 10.29 6.63
C PHE A 50 3.83 9.35 7.44
N GLN A 51 3.23 8.41 8.16
CA GLN A 51 3.93 7.22 8.64
C GLN A 51 3.90 6.18 7.52
N ILE A 52 5.07 5.93 6.93
CA ILE A 52 5.22 5.09 5.74
C ILE A 52 5.76 3.73 6.17
N LYS A 53 5.11 2.64 5.72
CA LYS A 53 5.58 1.28 5.98
C LYS A 53 6.89 0.99 5.25
N GLN A 54 7.71 0.10 5.83
CA GLN A 54 8.96 -0.32 5.21
C GLN A 54 8.70 -0.92 3.82
N GLY A 55 9.51 -0.51 2.83
CA GLY A 55 9.35 -0.92 1.44
C GLY A 55 8.38 -0.05 0.62
N TYR A 56 7.75 0.95 1.23
CA TYR A 56 6.87 1.92 0.57
C TYR A 56 7.50 3.32 0.59
N TYR A 57 7.15 4.14 -0.40
CA TYR A 57 7.63 5.52 -0.53
C TYR A 57 6.62 6.39 -1.28
N LEU A 58 6.75 7.71 -1.11
CA LEU A 58 5.95 8.72 -1.80
C LEU A 58 6.83 9.55 -2.72
N TYR A 59 6.38 9.77 -3.96
CA TYR A 59 7.02 10.72 -4.85
C TYR A 59 6.71 12.15 -4.41
N GLN A 60 7.73 12.87 -3.93
CA GLN A 60 7.57 14.26 -3.51
C GLN A 60 6.96 15.13 -4.62
N LYS A 61 7.39 14.95 -5.88
CA LYS A 61 6.91 15.68 -7.06
C LYS A 61 5.41 15.45 -7.36
N ARG A 62 4.77 14.46 -6.73
CA ARG A 62 3.35 14.11 -6.94
C ARG A 62 2.43 14.64 -5.84
N LEU A 63 2.97 15.23 -4.78
CA LEU A 63 2.15 15.89 -3.76
C LEU A 63 1.47 17.12 -4.35
N LYS A 64 0.18 17.29 -4.00
CA LYS A 64 -0.65 18.43 -4.41
C LYS A 64 -1.32 19.03 -3.20
N PHE A 65 -1.46 20.36 -3.21
CA PHE A 65 -2.06 21.14 -2.13
C PHE A 65 -3.26 21.90 -2.69
N ASP A 66 -4.32 21.17 -2.98
CA ASP A 66 -5.54 21.75 -3.55
C ASP A 66 -6.25 22.63 -2.51
N GLY A 67 -6.80 23.77 -2.96
CA GLY A 67 -7.49 24.71 -2.08
C GLY A 67 -6.58 25.62 -1.24
N LEU A 68 -5.25 25.54 -1.42
CA LEU A 68 -4.27 26.43 -0.79
C LEU A 68 -3.60 27.32 -1.85
N PRO A 69 -3.49 28.65 -1.63
CA PRO A 69 -2.63 29.51 -2.42
C PRO A 69 -1.18 29.00 -2.41
N THR A 70 -0.46 29.16 -3.52
CA THR A 70 0.94 28.70 -3.65
C THR A 70 1.84 29.24 -2.53
N GLU A 71 1.62 30.48 -2.11
CA GLU A 71 2.40 31.12 -1.03
C GLU A 71 2.18 30.49 0.36
N GLN A 72 1.14 29.66 0.48
CA GLN A 72 0.81 28.92 1.68
C GLN A 72 1.14 27.42 1.54
N HIS A 73 1.77 26.99 0.44
CA HIS A 73 2.23 25.62 0.31
C HIS A 73 3.33 25.35 1.34
N PRO A 74 3.26 24.22 2.06
CA PRO A 74 4.24 23.91 3.09
C PRO A 74 5.61 23.66 2.44
N GLN A 75 6.66 24.08 3.13
CA GLN A 75 8.01 23.66 2.75
C GLN A 75 8.16 22.16 3.01
N LEU A 76 8.49 21.42 1.95
CA LEU A 76 8.70 19.98 2.04
C LEU A 76 10.16 19.68 2.44
N PRO A 77 10.41 18.60 3.21
CA PRO A 77 11.76 18.15 3.51
C PRO A 77 12.48 17.75 2.21
N PRO A 78 13.82 17.72 2.17
CA PRO A 78 14.54 17.23 1.00
C PRO A 78 14.13 15.78 0.67
N ALA A 79 13.80 15.52 -0.60
CA ALA A 79 13.55 14.15 -1.06
C ALA A 79 14.86 13.37 -1.21
N LEU A 80 14.75 12.05 -1.07
CA LEU A 80 15.80 11.13 -1.44
C LEU A 80 15.63 10.74 -2.90
N ASN A 81 16.73 10.63 -3.64
CA ASN A 81 16.72 10.08 -4.99
C ASN A 81 16.29 8.61 -4.92
N HIS A 82 15.38 8.22 -5.81
CA HIS A 82 14.90 6.86 -5.91
C HIS A 82 14.72 6.51 -7.39
N HIS A 83 15.26 5.37 -7.79
CA HIS A 83 15.12 4.86 -9.14
C HIS A 83 14.14 3.70 -9.16
N ASP A 84 13.13 3.77 -10.01
CA ASP A 84 12.15 2.70 -10.20
C ASP A 84 11.68 2.59 -11.65
N GLU A 85 10.94 1.52 -11.93
CA GLU A 85 10.45 1.20 -13.27
C GLU A 85 9.30 2.11 -13.74
N PHE A 86 8.69 2.90 -12.85
CA PHE A 86 7.52 3.73 -13.15
C PHE A 86 7.91 5.15 -13.55
N PHE A 87 8.92 5.73 -12.90
CA PHE A 87 9.31 7.11 -13.09
C PHE A 87 10.82 7.31 -13.31
N GLY A 88 11.64 6.25 -13.25
CA GLY A 88 13.09 6.40 -13.32
C GLY A 88 13.60 7.18 -12.12
N ASP A 89 14.39 8.23 -12.35
CA ASP A 89 15.00 9.11 -11.32
C ASP A 89 14.19 10.37 -10.95
#